data_AF-A0A7W7RMV2-F1
#
_entry.id   AF-A0A7W7RMV2-F1
#
_cell.length_a   1.000
_cell.length_b   1.000
_cell.length_c   1.000
_cell.angle_alpha   90.00
_cell.angle_beta   90.00
_cell.angle_gamma   90.00
#
_symmetry.space_group_name_H-M   'P 1'
#
loop_
_entity.id
_entity.type
_entity.pdbx_description
1 polymer ?
#
loop_
_entity_poly.entity_id
_entity_poly.type
_entity_poly.pdbx_seq_one_letter_code
_entity_poly.pdbx_strand_id
1 'polypeptide(L)' 'MSTTYCEIREVADMAALRGWATAMGVHVQRHGTTLEGHDIFSATHGVTTLVCVVPADRAVLPPPVWRSPFERV' A
#
# COMPACT_ATOMS: atom_id res chain seq x y z
N MET A 1 26.70 12.73 0.99
CA MET A 1 25.46 12.77 1.80
C MET A 1 24.31 12.36 0.90
N SER A 2 23.44 11.44 1.32
CA SER A 2 22.24 11.04 0.56
C SER A 2 20.99 11.66 1.19
N THR A 3 20.11 12.21 0.36
CA THR A 3 18.81 12.72 0.80
C THR A 3 17.73 11.65 0.57
N THR A 4 17.00 11.29 1.62
CA THR A 4 15.84 10.40 1.51
C THR A 4 14.61 11.22 1.13
N TYR A 5 14.01 10.92 -0.02
CA TYR A 5 12.76 11.54 -0.49
C TYR A 5 11.53 10.68 -0.18
N CYS A 6 11.72 9.37 -0.09
CA CYS A 6 10.66 8.40 0.20
C CYS A 6 11.26 7.15 0.83
N GLU A 7 10.65 6.68 1.91
CA GLU A 7 10.91 5.39 2.54
C GLU A 7 9.59 4.65 2.69
N ILE A 8 9.50 3.47 2.07
CA ILE A 8 8.31 2.61 2.14
C ILE A 8 8.70 1.34 2.89
N ARG A 9 7.93 1.00 3.93
CA ARG A 9 8.20 -0.19 4.75
C ARG A 9 6.92 -0.97 4.96
N GLU A 10 7.02 -2.27 4.80
CA GLU A 10 5.94 -3.18 5.17
C GLU A 10 5.96 -3.44 6.68
N VAL A 11 4.78 -3.49 7.29
CA VAL A 11 4.56 -3.90 8.68
C VAL A 11 3.74 -5.18 8.72
N ALA A 12 3.91 -5.94 9.81
CA ALA A 12 3.38 -7.28 9.92
C ALA A 12 1.84 -7.36 9.91
N ASP A 13 1.15 -6.36 10.47
CA ASP A 13 -0.30 -6.39 10.61
C ASP A 13 -0.94 -4.99 10.71
N MET A 14 -2.27 -4.97 10.63
CA MET A 14 -3.07 -3.75 10.70
C MET A 14 -3.05 -3.09 12.08
N ALA A 15 -2.75 -3.82 13.15
CA ALA A 15 -2.65 -3.24 14.48
C ALA A 15 -1.39 -2.37 14.59
N ALA A 16 -0.26 -2.87 14.07
CA ALA A 16 0.98 -2.09 13.96
C ALA A 16 0.79 -0.85 13.08
N LEU A 17 0.15 -0.99 11.91
CA LEU A 17 -0.13 0.14 11.02
C LEU A 17 -1.02 1.19 11.68
N ARG A 18 -2.14 0.77 12.29
CA ARG A 18 -3.09 1.68 12.96
C ARG A 18 -2.48 2.36 14.18
N GLY A 19 -1.69 1.63 14.96
CA GLY A 19 -0.99 2.17 16.13
C GLY A 19 -0.02 3.28 15.73
N TRP A 20 0.80 3.04 14.70
CA TRP A 20 1.70 4.05 14.17
C TRP A 20 0.95 5.26 13.57
N ALA A 21 -0.08 5.02 12.76
CA ALA A 21 -0.88 6.08 12.14
C ALA A 21 -1.54 6.99 13.20
N THR A 22 -2.07 6.39 14.27
CA THR A 22 -2.63 7.12 15.42
C THR A 22 -1.58 7.97 16.11
N ALA A 23 -0.40 7.40 16.38
CA ALA A 23 0.70 8.12 17.03
C ALA A 23 1.21 9.31 16.19
N MET A 24 1.17 9.20 14.86
CA MET A 24 1.59 10.26 13.94
C MET A 24 0.45 11.21 13.55
N GLY A 25 -0.79 10.96 13.99
CA GLY A 25 -1.95 11.79 13.63
C GLY A 25 -2.35 11.73 12.15
N VAL A 26 -2.12 10.60 11.49
CA VAL A 26 -2.45 10.40 10.06
C VAL A 26 -3.47 9.27 9.88
N HIS A 27 -4.13 9.24 8.73
CA HIS A 27 -5.16 8.24 8.42
C HIS A 27 -4.60 7.07 7.62
N VAL A 28 -5.13 5.87 7.90
CA VAL A 28 -4.90 4.68 7.09
C VAL A 28 -5.82 4.73 5.86
N GLN A 29 -5.25 4.49 4.67
CA GLN A 29 -5.94 4.46 3.40
C GLN A 29 -5.83 3.07 2.74
N ARG A 30 -6.86 2.64 2.00
CA ARG A 30 -6.80 1.44 1.15
C ARG A 30 -6.39 1.84 -0.26
N HIS A 31 -5.37 1.19 -0.83
CA HIS A 31 -4.82 1.56 -2.14
C HIS A 31 -5.20 0.59 -3.26
N GLY A 32 -5.53 -0.66 -2.93
CA GLY A 32 -5.89 -1.66 -3.93
C GLY A 32 -5.63 -3.07 -3.45
N THR A 33 -5.36 -3.95 -4.40
CA THR A 33 -5.00 -5.36 -4.17
C THR A 33 -3.70 -5.73 -4.84
N THR A 34 -2.97 -6.68 -4.25
CA THR A 34 -1.86 -7.38 -4.91
C THR A 34 -2.38 -8.31 -6.00
N LEU A 35 -1.46 -8.89 -6.79
CA LEU A 35 -1.80 -9.89 -7.81
C LEU A 35 -2.38 -11.18 -7.21
N GLU A 36 -2.00 -11.49 -5.97
CA GLU A 36 -2.51 -12.59 -5.15
C GLU A 36 -3.88 -12.27 -4.52
N GLY A 37 -4.39 -11.06 -4.74
CA GLY A 37 -5.69 -10.63 -4.24
C GLY A 37 -5.69 -10.13 -2.79
N HIS A 38 -4.52 -9.85 -2.20
CA HIS A 38 -4.45 -9.28 -0.85
C HIS A 38 -4.72 -7.77 -0.87
N ASP A 39 -5.52 -7.25 0.07
CA ASP A 39 -5.77 -5.81 0.18
C ASP A 39 -4.54 -5.08 0.73
N ILE A 40 -4.21 -3.94 0.12
CA ILE A 40 -3.07 -3.09 0.51
C ILE A 40 -3.60 -1.86 1.24
N PHE A 41 -3.12 -1.66 2.46
CA PHE A 41 -3.37 -0.49 3.28
C PHE A 41 -2.07 0.28 3.52
N SER A 42 -2.14 1.61 3.62
CA SER A 42 -0.96 2.40 3.98
C SER A 42 -1.31 3.63 4.82
N ALA A 43 -0.31 4.19 5.47
CA ALA A 43 -0.36 5.51 6.07
C ALA A 43 1.00 6.21 5.85
N THR A 44 0.97 7.52 5.60
CA THR A 44 2.17 8.30 5.27
C THR A 44 2.31 9.49 6.23
N HIS A 45 3.51 9.72 6.74
CA HIS A 45 3.88 10.90 7.52
C HIS A 45 5.29 11.33 7.14
N GLY A 46 5.42 12.54 6.59
CA GLY A 46 6.68 13.02 6.02
C GLY A 46 7.13 12.13 4.86
N VAL A 47 8.38 11.67 4.91
CA VAL A 47 8.98 10.79 3.88
C VAL A 47 8.66 9.31 4.10
N THR A 48 8.10 8.94 5.25
CA THR A 48 7.87 7.54 5.63
C THR A 48 6.43 7.14 5.30
N THR A 49 6.29 6.03 4.57
CA THR A 49 5.02 5.34 4.35
C THR A 49 5.11 3.94 4.90
N LEU A 50 4.21 3.59 5.83
CA LEU A 50 4.04 2.22 6.28
C LEU A 50 2.92 1.55 5.50
N VAL A 51 3.16 0.32 5.05
CA VAL A 51 2.23 -0.49 4.25
C VAL A 51 1.91 -1.76 5.02
N CYS A 52 0.66 -2.18 5.02
CA CYS A 52 0.23 -3.50 5.49
C CYS A 52 -0.53 -4.20 4.37
N VAL A 53 -0.15 -5.45 4.11
CA VAL A 53 -0.85 -6.33 3.17
C VAL A 53 -1.66 -7.33 3.99
N VAL A 54 -2.95 -7.43 3.71
CA VAL A 54 -3.83 -8.37 4.41
C VAL A 54 -4.58 -9.26 3.42
N PRO A 55 -4.80 -10.55 3.73
CA PRO A 55 -5.67 -11.39 2.93
C PRO A 55 -7.03 -10.73 2.73
N ALA A 56 -7.46 -10.58 1.48
CA ALA A 56 -8.78 -10.02 1.22
C ALA A 56 -9.84 -11.12 1.28
N ASP A 57 -10.96 -10.83 1.96
CA ASP A 57 -12.11 -11.75 2.09
C ASP A 57 -13.07 -11.65 0.89
N ARG A 58 -12.54 -11.35 -0.31
CA ARG A 58 -13.34 -11.14 -1.52
C ARG A 58 -12.90 -12.04 -2.65
N ALA A 59 -13.85 -12.39 -3.51
CA ALA A 59 -13.58 -13.10 -4.76
C ALA A 59 -12.46 -12.40 -5.54
N VAL A 60 -11.48 -13.18 -5.97
CA VAL A 60 -10.31 -12.73 -6.74
C VAL A 60 -10.79 -11.89 -7.92
N LEU A 61 -10.47 -10.60 -7.92
CA LEU A 61 -10.73 -9.75 -9.08
C LEU A 61 -9.91 -10.28 -10.26
N PRO A 62 -10.45 -10.25 -11.50
CA PRO A 62 -9.66 -10.62 -12.66
C PRO A 62 -8.40 -9.76 -12.69
N PRO A 63 -7.24 -10.33 -13.06
CA PRO A 63 -5.98 -9.64 -13.01
C PRO A 63 -6.05 -8.36 -13.86
N PRO A 64 -5.43 -7.25 -13.40
CA PRO A 64 -5.43 -6.02 -14.17
C PRO A 64 -4.74 -6.27 -15.51
N VAL A 65 -5.47 -6.07 -16.61
CA VAL A 65 -4.89 -6.10 -17.96
C VAL A 65 -4.26 -4.73 -18.20
N TRP A 66 -2.96 -4.62 -17.98
CA TRP A 66 -2.21 -3.44 -18.40
C TRP A 66 -2.09 -3.44 -19.92
N ARG A 67 -2.46 -2.33 -20.55
CA ARG A 67 -2.23 -2.09 -21.98
C ARG A 67 -1.31 -0.90 -22.12
N SER A 68 -0.30 -1.04 -22.98
CA SER A 68 0.62 0.06 -23.22
C SER A 68 -0.11 1.19 -23.94
N PRO A 69 0.09 2.46 -23.56
CA PRO A 69 -0.38 3.58 -24.37
C PRO A 69 0.25 3.58 -25.77
N PHE A 70 1.35 2.83 -25.97
CA PHE A 70 2.04 2.69 -27.25
C PHE A 70 1.72 1.39 -28.01
N GLU A 71 0.75 0.59 -27.55
CA GLU A 71 0.46 -0.72 -28.16
C GLU A 71 -0.19 -0.62 -29.55
N ARG A 72 -0.58 0.60 -29.98
CA ARG A 72 -1.28 0.87 -31.25
C ARG A 72 -0.56 1.86 -32.15
N VAL A 73 0.67 2.27 -31.83
CA VAL A 73 1.51 3.13 -32.69
C VAL A 73 2.43 2.29 -33.57
#